data_AF-A0A552M151-F1
#
_entry.id   AF-A0A552M151-F1
#
_cell.length_a   1.000
_cell.length_b   1.000
_cell.length_c   1.000
_cell.angle_alpha   90.00
_cell.angle_beta   90.00
_cell.angle_gamma   90.00
#
_symmetry.space_group_name_H-M   'P 1'
#
loop_
_entity.id
_entity.type
_entity.pdbx_description
1 polymer ?
#
loop_
_entity_poly.entity_id
_entity_poly.type
_entity_poly.pdbx_seq_one_letter_code
_entity_poly.pdbx_strand_id
1 'polypeptide(L)'
;MPKKNDLFWLVGCATIILFICSSIRHILFQSNALDLGWFDQGVYLISQGKLPIISFVDYHILGDHIAFILYPIALLYKIYPSVYWLLLLQAFSLSLAAFPLWQLAIQAGLKEKQAYTLALVYLLYPLIFNVNLFDFHPEVIAVPAIFWTILAARLNNLWGFCLGIIVILGCKAILSLTLLGIGIWLLLWEKKKIPGIIAMITGILWFIIATKLLIPLLTGKSAVIEMADSRYSYLGDSLPAIIFNLFLKPDLVLGKIFTGNNLEYLILLFIPLLWGLSWRYSAPIIAAIPALALNLLADHAPQKNLTTQYSLPILPFLFLAVIATLAHNSNWLKQPKWIITWAIIAFFALAKYGYFWSLYLNSLDTWSATQKALTQITTSESVLTTSRIAPHLTHREMIRLAIEGSQSLDLNQFNYILLDRRHPGWSSSPELIDDHLNKLNQNENFQLIVNQDDVFLYRALTTPQETK
;
A
#
# COMPACT_ATOMS: atom_id res chain seq x y z
N MET A 1 2.34 -6.80 35.46
CA MET A 1 2.78 -7.46 34.20
C MET A 1 1.63 -7.30 33.23
N PRO A 2 1.88 -6.88 31.98
CA PRO A 2 0.79 -6.66 31.05
C PRO A 2 0.15 -8.01 30.69
N LYS A 3 -1.13 -8.20 31.01
CA LYS A 3 -1.86 -9.43 30.69
C LYS A 3 -2.17 -9.45 29.19
N LYS A 4 -2.52 -10.62 28.64
CA LYS A 4 -3.01 -10.76 27.25
C LYS A 4 -4.09 -9.72 26.89
N ASN A 5 -4.93 -9.34 27.86
CA ASN A 5 -5.94 -8.30 27.73
C ASN A 5 -5.35 -6.92 27.38
N ASP A 6 -4.19 -6.56 27.92
CA ASP A 6 -3.56 -5.26 27.68
C ASP A 6 -3.04 -5.14 26.24
N LEU A 7 -2.63 -6.27 25.64
CA LEU A 7 -2.25 -6.31 24.23
C LEU A 7 -3.46 -6.13 23.31
N PHE A 8 -4.61 -6.73 23.64
CA PHE A 8 -5.84 -6.52 22.88
C PHE A 8 -6.28 -5.06 22.93
N TRP A 9 -6.23 -4.43 24.09
CA TRP A 9 -6.51 -2.99 24.22
C TRP A 9 -5.53 -2.13 23.42
N LEU A 10 -4.24 -2.46 23.43
CA LEU A 10 -3.22 -1.75 22.65
C LEU A 10 -3.52 -1.83 21.15
N VAL A 11 -3.81 -3.02 20.61
CA VAL A 11 -4.16 -3.22 19.20
C VAL A 11 -5.46 -2.51 18.84
N GLY A 12 -6.48 -2.58 19.69
CA GLY A 12 -7.76 -1.91 19.49
C GLY A 12 -7.61 -0.38 19.46
N CYS A 13 -6.89 0.19 20.43
CA CYS A 13 -6.63 1.64 20.47
C CYS A 13 -5.83 2.11 19.24
N ALA A 14 -4.78 1.37 18.87
CA ALA A 14 -4.00 1.69 17.67
C ALA A 14 -4.85 1.63 16.41
N THR A 15 -5.71 0.61 16.27
CA THR A 15 -6.64 0.49 15.13
C THR A 15 -7.55 1.71 15.04
N ILE A 16 -8.16 2.11 16.16
CA ILE A 16 -9.07 3.26 16.21
C ILE A 16 -8.34 4.56 15.85
N ILE A 17 -7.16 4.81 16.43
CA ILE A 17 -6.36 6.02 16.15
C ILE A 17 -5.99 6.07 14.67
N LEU A 18 -5.43 4.99 14.13
CA LEU A 18 -5.02 4.90 12.74
C LEU A 18 -6.21 5.07 11.79
N PHE A 19 -7.35 4.44 12.09
CA PHE A 19 -8.58 4.59 11.30
C PHE A 19 -9.11 6.02 11.31
N ILE A 20 -9.16 6.67 12.47
CA ILE A 20 -9.58 8.08 12.57
C ILE A 20 -8.64 8.97 11.74
N CYS A 21 -7.33 8.77 11.84
CA CYS A 21 -6.36 9.55 11.08
C CYS A 21 -6.54 9.39 9.56
N SER A 22 -6.67 8.16 9.04
CA SER A 22 -6.86 7.95 7.60
C SER A 22 -8.24 8.44 7.13
N SER A 23 -9.29 8.29 7.95
CA SER A 23 -10.62 8.84 7.67
C SER A 23 -10.62 10.37 7.59
N ILE A 24 -9.95 11.06 8.52
CA ILE A 24 -9.84 12.53 8.49
C ILE A 24 -9.13 12.97 7.21
N ARG A 25 -8.01 12.32 6.85
CA ARG A 25 -7.29 12.60 5.60
C ARG A 25 -8.22 12.44 4.38
N HIS A 26 -9.00 11.36 4.33
CA HIS A 26 -9.97 11.14 3.25
C HIS A 26 -11.05 12.24 3.21
N ILE A 27 -11.64 12.61 4.35
CA ILE A 27 -12.66 13.68 4.44
C ILE A 27 -12.11 15.04 4.00
N LEU A 28 -10.81 15.27 4.15
CA LEU A 28 -10.11 16.47 3.68
C LEU A 28 -9.77 16.45 2.19
N PHE A 29 -10.24 15.47 1.40
CA PHE A 29 -9.92 15.30 -0.03
C PHE A 29 -8.43 15.08 -0.30
N GLN A 30 -7.76 14.36 0.60
CA GLN A 30 -6.32 14.09 0.49
C GLN A 30 -6.01 12.62 0.13
N SER A 31 -7.04 11.82 -0.13
CA SER A 31 -6.95 10.51 -0.80
C SER A 31 -6.83 10.65 -2.31
N ASN A 32 -6.24 9.67 -2.99
CA ASN A 32 -6.02 9.72 -4.44
C ASN A 32 -6.70 8.56 -5.19
N ALA A 33 -7.11 8.84 -6.43
CA ALA A 33 -7.64 7.87 -7.38
C ALA A 33 -6.69 6.71 -7.66
N LEU A 34 -5.38 6.97 -7.81
CA LEU A 34 -4.42 5.96 -8.25
C LEU A 34 -4.11 4.87 -7.22
N ASP A 35 -4.50 5.09 -5.97
CA ASP A 35 -4.32 4.11 -4.91
C ASP A 35 -5.69 3.79 -4.25
N LEU A 36 -6.27 4.70 -3.47
CA LEU A 36 -7.52 4.41 -2.74
C LEU A 36 -8.69 4.18 -3.70
N GLY A 37 -8.85 5.08 -4.68
CA GLY A 37 -9.94 4.96 -5.66
C GLY A 37 -9.81 3.72 -6.54
N TRP A 38 -8.58 3.32 -6.84
CA TRP A 38 -8.22 2.13 -7.60
C TRP A 38 -8.76 0.85 -6.96
N PHE A 39 -8.42 0.65 -5.69
CA PHE A 39 -8.87 -0.53 -4.95
C PHE A 39 -10.35 -0.43 -4.60
N ASP A 40 -10.86 0.76 -4.25
CA ASP A 40 -12.27 0.95 -3.90
C ASP A 40 -13.20 0.65 -5.08
N GLN A 41 -12.89 1.16 -6.29
CA GLN A 41 -13.66 0.84 -7.49
C GLN A 41 -13.58 -0.66 -7.80
N GLY A 42 -12.38 -1.25 -7.77
CA GLY A 42 -12.21 -2.67 -8.07
C GLY A 42 -13.02 -3.57 -7.13
N VAL A 43 -12.95 -3.32 -5.81
CA VAL A 43 -13.69 -4.06 -4.79
C VAL A 43 -15.20 -3.85 -4.94
N TYR A 44 -15.63 -2.62 -5.24
CA TYR A 44 -17.02 -2.33 -5.54
C TYR A 44 -17.53 -3.15 -6.73
N LEU A 45 -16.81 -3.16 -7.87
CA LEU A 45 -17.23 -3.92 -9.06
C LEU A 45 -17.29 -5.42 -8.81
N ILE A 46 -16.31 -5.99 -8.09
CA ILE A 46 -16.35 -7.39 -7.65
C ILE A 46 -17.61 -7.66 -6.83
N SER A 47 -17.96 -6.78 -5.88
CA SER A 47 -19.12 -6.96 -5.01
C SER A 47 -20.45 -6.96 -5.76
N GLN A 48 -20.50 -6.24 -6.89
CA GLN A 48 -21.66 -6.15 -7.78
C GLN A 48 -21.71 -7.27 -8.83
N GLY A 49 -20.74 -8.19 -8.84
CA GLY A 49 -20.64 -9.25 -9.85
C GLY A 49 -20.29 -8.74 -11.26
N LYS A 50 -19.72 -7.53 -11.36
CA LYS A 50 -19.30 -6.91 -12.61
C LYS A 50 -17.84 -7.25 -12.90
N LEU A 51 -17.45 -7.14 -14.17
CA LEU A 51 -16.04 -7.27 -14.54
C LEU A 51 -15.25 -6.10 -13.93
N PRO A 52 -14.25 -6.35 -13.05
CA PRO A 52 -13.61 -5.28 -12.29
C PRO A 52 -12.49 -4.62 -13.09
N ILE A 53 -12.87 -3.95 -14.17
CA ILE A 53 -11.99 -3.07 -14.94
C ILE A 53 -11.97 -1.71 -14.25
N ILE A 54 -10.78 -1.23 -13.93
CA ILE A 54 -10.60 0.10 -13.35
C ILE A 54 -10.74 1.12 -14.47
N SER A 55 -11.79 1.92 -14.41
CA SER A 55 -12.24 2.66 -15.58
C SER A 55 -11.24 3.74 -16.00
N PHE A 56 -10.52 4.37 -15.08
CA PHE A 56 -9.53 5.39 -15.46
C PHE A 56 -8.19 4.86 -15.98
N VAL A 57 -8.01 3.55 -16.10
CA VAL A 57 -6.83 2.92 -16.73
C VAL A 57 -7.14 1.79 -17.71
N ASP A 58 -8.39 1.37 -17.80
CA ASP A 58 -8.90 0.41 -18.77
C ASP A 58 -8.29 -0.99 -18.72
N TYR A 59 -7.90 -1.45 -17.52
CA TYR A 59 -7.52 -2.85 -17.31
C TYR A 59 -8.07 -3.43 -16.01
N HIS A 60 -8.05 -4.77 -15.94
CA HIS A 60 -8.61 -5.53 -14.82
C HIS A 60 -7.83 -5.25 -13.52
N ILE A 61 -8.49 -5.11 -12.37
CA ILE A 61 -7.86 -4.80 -11.07
C ILE A 61 -6.68 -5.73 -10.71
N LEU A 62 -6.79 -7.02 -11.07
CA LEU A 62 -5.70 -7.98 -10.87
C LEU A 62 -4.49 -7.77 -11.79
N GLY A 63 -4.64 -7.09 -12.93
CA GLY A 63 -3.57 -6.87 -13.90
C GLY A 63 -2.36 -6.10 -13.35
N ASP A 64 -2.57 -5.23 -12.35
CA ASP A 64 -1.48 -4.47 -11.73
C ASP A 64 -0.66 -5.33 -10.76
N HIS A 65 -1.34 -5.99 -9.81
CA HIS A 65 -0.69 -6.53 -8.62
C HIS A 65 -1.05 -8.00 -8.30
N ILE A 66 -1.99 -8.60 -9.02
CA ILE A 66 -2.56 -9.93 -8.74
C ILE A 66 -2.99 -10.04 -7.26
N ALA A 67 -3.66 -9.00 -6.76
CA ALA A 67 -4.14 -8.93 -5.39
C ALA A 67 -5.48 -9.66 -5.23
N PHE A 68 -5.48 -11.00 -5.23
CA PHE A 68 -6.74 -11.77 -5.11
C PHE A 68 -7.42 -11.66 -3.74
N ILE A 69 -6.73 -11.10 -2.72
CA ILE A 69 -7.34 -10.78 -1.42
C ILE A 69 -8.49 -9.78 -1.53
N LEU A 70 -8.58 -9.03 -2.64
CA LEU A 70 -9.68 -8.10 -2.89
C LEU A 70 -11.05 -8.79 -3.02
N TYR A 71 -11.09 -10.05 -3.45
CA TYR A 71 -12.35 -10.80 -3.61
C TYR A 71 -13.06 -11.09 -2.28
N PRO A 72 -12.40 -11.64 -1.24
CA PRO A 72 -13.05 -11.76 0.06
C PRO A 72 -13.36 -10.40 0.69
N ILE A 73 -12.57 -9.35 0.43
CA ILE A 73 -12.88 -7.98 0.90
C ILE A 73 -14.19 -7.46 0.28
N ALA A 74 -14.47 -7.79 -0.98
CA ALA A 74 -15.70 -7.38 -1.66
C ALA A 74 -16.99 -7.91 -1.01
N LEU A 75 -16.91 -8.94 -0.15
CA LEU A 75 -18.04 -9.38 0.66
C LEU A 75 -18.53 -8.29 1.64
N LEU A 76 -17.63 -7.43 2.13
CA LEU A 76 -18.00 -6.28 2.97
C LEU A 76 -18.82 -5.25 2.20
N TYR A 77 -18.48 -5.04 0.92
CA TYR A 77 -19.18 -4.11 0.05
C TYR A 77 -20.55 -4.61 -0.37
N LYS A 78 -20.76 -5.94 -0.37
CA LYS A 78 -22.08 -6.55 -0.55
C LYS A 78 -23.03 -6.25 0.62
N ILE A 79 -22.50 -6.04 1.83
CA ILE A 79 -23.29 -5.59 2.99
C ILE A 79 -23.57 -4.09 2.85
N TYR A 80 -22.52 -3.29 2.67
CA TYR A 80 -22.63 -1.85 2.47
C TYR A 80 -21.38 -1.33 1.73
N PRO A 81 -21.52 -0.77 0.51
CA PRO A 81 -20.39 -0.25 -0.24
C PRO A 81 -19.87 1.02 0.42
N SER A 82 -18.64 0.95 0.94
CA SER A 82 -18.03 2.05 1.68
C SER A 82 -16.51 1.95 1.65
N VAL A 83 -15.85 3.01 1.20
CA VAL A 83 -14.39 3.13 1.17
C VAL A 83 -13.76 3.01 2.58
N TYR A 84 -14.52 3.32 3.63
CA TYR A 84 -14.07 3.21 5.01
C TYR A 84 -13.79 1.76 5.43
N TRP A 85 -14.33 0.75 4.73
CA TRP A 85 -13.93 -0.64 4.96
C TRP A 85 -12.44 -0.86 4.67
N LEU A 86 -11.93 -0.28 3.59
CA LEU A 86 -10.53 -0.38 3.21
C LEU A 86 -9.63 0.35 4.22
N LEU A 87 -10.03 1.56 4.62
CA LEU A 87 -9.30 2.33 5.64
C LEU A 87 -9.25 1.60 6.99
N LEU A 88 -10.37 1.00 7.40
CA LEU A 88 -10.45 0.19 8.62
C LEU A 88 -9.59 -1.06 8.51
N LEU A 89 -9.64 -1.77 7.38
CA LEU A 89 -8.86 -2.98 7.16
C LEU A 89 -7.35 -2.68 7.17
N GLN A 90 -6.93 -1.56 6.60
CA GLN A 90 -5.54 -1.09 6.67
C GLN A 90 -5.12 -0.82 8.10
N ALA A 91 -5.86 0.02 8.84
CA ALA A 91 -5.57 0.35 10.23
C ALA A 91 -5.55 -0.89 11.14
N PHE A 92 -6.50 -1.80 10.94
CA PHE A 92 -6.60 -3.04 11.68
C PHE A 92 -5.45 -3.99 11.37
N SER A 93 -5.13 -4.22 10.10
CA SER A 93 -4.07 -5.16 9.70
C SER A 93 -2.70 -4.71 10.20
N LEU A 94 -2.40 -3.41 10.07
CA LEU A 94 -1.19 -2.81 10.60
C LEU A 94 -1.12 -2.96 12.12
N SER A 95 -2.21 -2.71 12.85
CA SER A 95 -2.21 -2.84 14.31
C SER A 95 -2.13 -4.31 14.75
N LEU A 96 -2.83 -5.20 14.06
CA LEU A 96 -2.95 -6.62 14.37
C LEU A 96 -1.60 -7.33 14.34
N ALA A 97 -0.67 -6.90 13.50
CA ALA A 97 0.68 -7.45 13.41
C ALA A 97 1.48 -7.37 14.72
N ALA A 98 1.14 -6.45 15.63
CA ALA A 98 1.71 -6.40 16.98
C ALA A 98 1.42 -7.69 17.79
N PHE A 99 0.30 -8.36 17.50
CA PHE A 99 -0.12 -9.58 18.19
C PHE A 99 0.77 -10.80 17.87
N PRO A 100 0.92 -11.25 16.60
CA PRO A 100 1.84 -12.33 16.28
C PRO A 100 3.30 -11.97 16.56
N LEU A 101 3.68 -10.69 16.47
CA LEU A 101 4.99 -10.22 16.91
C LEU A 101 5.22 -10.49 18.41
N TRP A 102 4.25 -10.14 19.26
CA TRP A 102 4.30 -10.45 20.69
C TRP A 102 4.40 -11.96 20.92
N GLN A 103 3.62 -12.78 20.19
CA GLN A 103 3.70 -14.24 20.29
C GLN A 103 5.07 -14.79 19.89
N LEU A 104 5.68 -14.27 18.82
CA LEU A 104 7.04 -14.62 18.41
C LEU A 104 8.09 -14.23 19.46
N ALA A 105 7.93 -13.10 20.13
CA ALA A 105 8.80 -12.68 21.22
C ALA A 105 8.70 -13.65 22.42
N ILE A 106 7.48 -14.01 22.84
CA ILE A 106 7.26 -15.02 23.90
C ILE A 106 7.84 -16.38 23.49
N GLN A 107 7.59 -16.81 22.25
CA GLN A 107 8.10 -18.06 21.71
C GLN A 107 9.64 -18.10 21.68
N ALA A 108 10.30 -16.96 21.53
CA ALA A 108 11.76 -16.83 21.60
C ALA A 108 12.30 -16.72 23.04
N GLY A 109 11.46 -16.87 24.06
CA GLY A 109 11.86 -16.88 25.47
C GLY A 109 11.96 -15.49 26.12
N LEU A 110 11.49 -14.43 25.46
CA LEU A 110 11.47 -13.10 26.06
C LEU A 110 10.40 -13.03 27.16
N LYS A 111 10.65 -12.22 28.19
CA LYS A 111 9.67 -11.96 29.25
C LYS A 111 8.47 -11.19 28.69
N GLU A 112 7.29 -11.36 29.27
CA GLU A 112 6.06 -10.66 28.83
C GLU A 112 6.24 -9.15 28.69
N LYS A 113 6.98 -8.53 29.63
CA LYS A 113 7.29 -7.09 29.57
C LYS A 113 8.11 -6.71 28.33
N GLN A 114 9.09 -7.54 27.95
CA GLN A 114 9.90 -7.30 26.75
C GLN A 114 9.07 -7.51 25.48
N ALA A 115 8.26 -8.58 25.43
CA ALA A 115 7.37 -8.84 24.31
C ALA A 115 6.34 -7.71 24.12
N TYR A 116 5.73 -7.21 25.20
CA TYR A 116 4.82 -6.06 25.15
C TYR A 116 5.54 -4.78 24.71
N THR A 117 6.77 -4.57 25.18
CA THR A 117 7.60 -3.44 24.74
C THR A 117 7.83 -3.48 23.22
N LEU A 118 8.11 -4.65 22.65
CA LEU A 118 8.28 -4.82 21.20
C LEU A 118 7.00 -4.55 20.42
N ALA A 119 5.85 -5.00 20.93
CA ALA A 119 4.55 -4.68 20.33
C ALA A 119 4.31 -3.15 20.28
N LEU A 120 4.64 -2.44 21.36
CA LEU A 120 4.55 -0.98 21.40
C LEU A 120 5.55 -0.30 20.46
N VAL A 121 6.80 -0.76 20.41
CA VAL A 121 7.81 -0.24 19.46
C VAL A 121 7.39 -0.45 18.02
N TYR A 122 6.77 -1.58 17.70
CA TYR A 122 6.22 -1.85 16.38
C TYR A 122 5.12 -0.86 15.99
N LEU A 123 4.15 -0.62 16.86
CA LEU A 123 3.08 0.34 16.59
C LEU A 123 3.60 1.79 16.50
N LEU A 124 4.67 2.11 17.23
CA LEU A 124 5.36 3.40 17.15
C LEU A 124 6.40 3.47 16.02
N TYR A 125 6.58 2.40 15.23
CA TYR A 125 7.53 2.43 14.14
C TYR A 125 7.01 3.39 13.04
N PRO A 126 7.79 4.41 12.60
CA PRO A 126 7.28 5.50 11.74
C PRO A 126 6.57 5.05 10.47
N LEU A 127 7.06 4.00 9.82
CA LEU A 127 6.46 3.42 8.61
C LEU A 127 5.01 2.98 8.84
N ILE A 128 4.66 2.45 10.01
CA ILE A 128 3.30 1.97 10.30
C ILE A 128 2.30 3.12 10.21
N PHE A 129 2.62 4.25 10.84
CA PHE A 129 1.78 5.43 10.79
C PHE A 129 1.75 6.06 9.39
N ASN A 130 2.91 6.18 8.75
CA ASN A 130 3.01 6.82 7.45
C ASN A 130 2.27 6.06 6.35
N VAL A 131 2.40 4.73 6.31
CA VAL A 131 1.66 3.88 5.37
C VAL A 131 0.17 3.97 5.62
N ASN A 132 -0.26 3.99 6.89
CA ASN A 132 -1.67 4.17 7.20
C ASN A 132 -2.24 5.50 6.67
N LEU A 133 -1.41 6.56 6.64
CA LEU A 133 -1.75 7.87 6.09
C LEU A 133 -1.52 8.03 4.58
N PHE A 134 -0.90 7.06 3.91
CA PHE A 134 -0.97 6.97 2.46
C PHE A 134 -2.38 6.46 2.08
N ASP A 135 -2.54 5.79 0.96
CA ASP A 135 -3.82 5.17 0.58
C ASP A 135 -3.84 3.66 0.86
N PHE A 136 -5.00 3.03 0.70
CA PHE A 136 -5.15 1.60 0.98
C PHE A 136 -4.23 0.76 0.09
N HIS A 137 -3.52 -0.20 0.70
CA HIS A 137 -2.67 -1.14 -0.01
C HIS A 137 -2.88 -2.56 0.53
N PRO A 138 -3.18 -3.56 -0.33
CA PRO A 138 -3.31 -4.95 0.11
C PRO A 138 -2.09 -5.49 0.89
N GLU A 139 -0.88 -4.97 0.62
CA GLU A 139 0.35 -5.39 1.32
C GLU A 139 0.29 -5.23 2.85
N VAL A 140 -0.54 -4.33 3.38
CA VAL A 140 -0.70 -4.15 4.83
C VAL A 140 -1.24 -5.42 5.52
N ILE A 141 -2.03 -6.23 4.80
CA ILE A 141 -2.58 -7.51 5.27
C ILE A 141 -1.47 -8.58 5.32
N ALA A 142 -0.46 -8.47 4.45
CA ALA A 142 0.65 -9.40 4.42
C ALA A 142 1.55 -9.28 5.67
N VAL A 143 1.63 -8.11 6.30
CA VAL A 143 2.49 -7.88 7.47
C VAL A 143 2.17 -8.80 8.66
N PRO A 144 0.93 -8.85 9.19
CA PRO A 144 0.57 -9.83 10.22
C PRO A 144 0.68 -11.27 9.72
N ALA A 145 0.33 -11.52 8.44
CA ALA A 145 0.43 -12.85 7.84
C ALA A 145 1.87 -13.38 7.81
N ILE A 146 2.88 -12.54 7.53
CA ILE A 146 4.30 -12.90 7.58
C ILE A 146 4.69 -13.34 8.98
N PHE A 147 4.34 -12.57 10.02
CA PHE A 147 4.63 -12.95 11.40
C PHE A 147 3.96 -14.28 11.79
N TRP A 148 2.67 -14.47 11.48
CA TRP A 148 1.99 -15.73 11.75
C TRP A 148 2.55 -16.92 10.97
N THR A 149 2.93 -16.72 9.71
CA THR A 149 3.56 -17.75 8.87
C THR A 149 4.85 -18.23 9.54
N ILE A 150 5.70 -17.30 10.00
CA ILE A 150 6.96 -17.63 10.67
C ILE A 150 6.71 -18.31 12.01
N LEU A 151 5.74 -17.83 12.79
CA LEU A 151 5.33 -18.47 14.04
C LEU A 151 4.85 -19.90 13.81
N ALA A 152 4.01 -20.13 12.80
CA ALA A 152 3.50 -21.44 12.43
C ALA A 152 4.63 -22.40 12.01
N ALA A 153 5.59 -21.94 11.22
CA ALA A 153 6.78 -22.73 10.87
C ALA A 153 7.60 -23.12 12.10
N ARG A 154 7.81 -22.19 13.04
CA ARG A 154 8.55 -22.45 14.28
C ARG A 154 7.84 -23.46 15.18
N LEU A 155 6.51 -23.36 15.28
CA LEU A 155 5.64 -24.27 16.03
C LEU A 155 5.32 -25.59 15.31
N ASN A 156 5.90 -25.84 14.13
CA ASN A 156 5.61 -27.01 13.28
C ASN A 156 4.14 -27.15 12.87
N ASN A 157 3.38 -26.05 12.83
CA ASN A 157 2.01 -26.02 12.34
C ASN A 157 2.00 -25.77 10.82
N LEU A 158 2.08 -26.85 10.04
CA LEU A 158 2.16 -26.77 8.58
C LEU A 158 0.87 -26.19 7.95
N TRP A 159 -0.29 -26.49 8.52
CA TRP A 159 -1.56 -25.94 8.05
C TRP A 159 -1.61 -24.41 8.17
N GLY A 160 -1.26 -23.88 9.34
CA GLY A 160 -1.18 -22.44 9.56
C GLY A 160 -0.13 -21.77 8.67
N PHE A 161 0.99 -22.46 8.42
CA PHE A 161 2.02 -21.99 7.50
C PHE A 161 1.52 -21.86 6.06
N CYS A 162 0.86 -22.90 5.52
CA CYS A 162 0.30 -22.87 4.17
C CYS A 162 -0.83 -21.84 4.02
N LEU A 163 -1.68 -21.69 5.04
CA LEU A 163 -2.70 -20.64 5.06
C LEU A 163 -2.06 -19.24 5.00
N GLY A 164 -0.99 -19.03 5.77
CA GLY A 164 -0.23 -17.78 5.74
C GLY A 164 0.38 -17.47 4.37
N ILE A 165 0.93 -18.48 3.68
CA ILE A 165 1.41 -18.35 2.30
C ILE A 165 0.30 -17.88 1.36
N ILE A 166 -0.90 -18.47 1.44
CA ILE A 166 -2.04 -18.08 0.60
C ILE A 166 -2.40 -16.62 0.83
N VAL A 167 -2.45 -16.17 2.09
CA VAL A 167 -2.74 -14.76 2.41
C VAL A 167 -1.65 -13.84 1.87
N ILE A 168 -0.37 -14.17 2.07
CA ILE A 168 0.77 -13.34 1.60
C ILE A 168 0.72 -13.20 0.07
N LEU A 169 0.59 -14.31 -0.66
CA LEU A 169 0.53 -14.28 -2.12
C LEU A 169 -0.75 -13.61 -2.65
N GLY A 170 -1.82 -13.62 -1.86
CA GLY A 170 -3.08 -12.93 -2.16
C GLY A 170 -3.03 -11.43 -2.06
N CYS A 171 -2.07 -10.89 -1.33
CA CYS A 171 -1.93 -9.45 -1.20
C CYS A 171 -1.28 -8.85 -2.44
N LYS A 172 -0.20 -9.44 -2.95
CA LYS A 172 0.51 -8.93 -4.12
C LYS A 172 1.48 -9.95 -4.71
N ALA A 173 1.56 -10.01 -6.04
CA ALA A 173 2.46 -10.89 -6.78
C ALA A 173 3.92 -10.79 -6.31
N ILE A 174 4.43 -9.58 -6.06
CA ILE A 174 5.83 -9.34 -5.70
C ILE A 174 6.24 -9.97 -4.35
N LEU A 175 5.26 -10.25 -3.47
CA LEU A 175 5.52 -10.90 -2.18
C LEU A 175 5.97 -12.36 -2.35
N SER A 176 5.84 -12.94 -3.55
CA SER A 176 6.50 -14.20 -3.92
C SER A 176 8.01 -14.20 -3.66
N LEU A 177 8.69 -13.08 -3.93
CA LEU A 177 10.11 -12.95 -3.67
C LEU A 177 10.41 -12.87 -2.17
N THR A 178 9.50 -12.29 -1.39
CA THR A 178 9.59 -12.33 0.08
C THR A 178 9.44 -13.76 0.60
N LEU A 179 8.53 -14.56 0.04
CA LEU A 179 8.41 -15.99 0.37
C LEU A 179 9.65 -16.80 -0.01
N LEU A 180 10.27 -16.51 -1.15
CA LEU A 180 11.56 -17.10 -1.51
C LEU A 180 12.62 -16.80 -0.44
N GLY A 181 12.72 -15.55 0.00
CA GLY A 181 13.60 -15.13 1.09
C GLY A 181 13.30 -15.85 2.42
N ILE A 182 12.01 -15.94 2.80
CA ILE A 182 11.55 -16.69 3.97
C ILE A 182 11.99 -18.15 3.85
N GLY A 183 11.78 -18.78 2.70
CA GLY A 183 12.09 -20.19 2.47
C GLY A 183 13.58 -20.50 2.60
N ILE A 184 14.45 -19.65 2.02
CA ILE A 184 15.90 -19.75 2.15
C ILE A 184 16.32 -19.63 3.61
N TRP A 185 15.82 -18.61 4.33
CA TRP A 185 16.13 -18.39 5.74
C TRP A 185 15.66 -19.56 6.62
N LEU A 186 14.42 -20.03 6.42
CA LEU A 186 13.86 -21.16 7.17
C LEU A 186 14.64 -22.45 6.94
N LEU A 187 15.05 -22.72 5.70
CA LEU A 187 15.80 -23.92 5.32
C LEU A 187 17.22 -23.91 5.91
N LEU A 188 17.94 -22.80 5.72
CA LEU A 188 19.38 -22.75 5.98
C LEU A 188 19.72 -22.32 7.42
N TRP A 189 18.95 -21.41 8.04
CA TRP A 189 19.22 -20.92 9.39
C TRP A 189 18.33 -21.57 10.45
N GLU A 190 17.01 -21.62 10.22
CA GLU A 190 16.06 -22.20 11.21
C GLU A 190 15.95 -23.73 11.10
N LYS A 191 16.60 -24.33 10.09
CA LYS A 191 16.61 -25.78 9.80
C LYS A 191 15.22 -26.40 9.63
N LYS A 192 14.22 -25.59 9.25
CA LYS A 192 12.84 -26.01 8.96
C LYS A 192 12.73 -26.44 7.50
N LYS A 193 13.18 -27.67 7.20
CA LYS A 193 13.27 -28.20 5.82
C LYS A 193 11.96 -28.10 5.04
N ILE A 194 10.88 -28.70 5.56
CA ILE A 194 9.59 -28.78 4.85
C ILE A 194 8.99 -27.38 4.60
N PRO A 195 8.79 -26.52 5.62
CA PRO A 195 8.31 -25.15 5.40
C PRO A 195 9.22 -24.34 4.46
N GLY A 196 10.54 -24.49 4.60
CA GLY A 196 11.52 -23.81 3.75
C GLY A 196 11.36 -24.15 2.27
N ILE A 197 11.29 -25.45 1.95
CA ILE A 197 11.10 -25.94 0.57
C ILE A 197 9.75 -25.48 0.00
N ILE A 198 8.67 -25.57 0.78
CA ILE A 198 7.34 -25.13 0.34
C ILE A 198 7.34 -23.65 -0.01
N ALA A 199 7.89 -22.79 0.86
CA ALA A 199 7.96 -21.35 0.60
C ALA A 199 8.83 -21.01 -0.62
N MET A 200 9.96 -21.69 -0.81
CA MET A 200 10.81 -21.48 -2.00
C MET A 200 10.08 -21.87 -3.28
N ILE A 201 9.50 -23.07 -3.34
CA ILE A 201 8.82 -23.58 -4.54
C ILE A 201 7.60 -22.70 -4.85
N THR A 202 6.75 -22.42 -3.86
CA THR A 202 5.55 -21.59 -4.06
C THR A 202 5.90 -20.16 -4.44
N GLY A 203 6.93 -19.56 -3.82
CA GLY A 203 7.44 -18.25 -4.19
C GLY A 203 7.91 -18.20 -5.65
N ILE A 204 8.78 -19.13 -6.07
CA ILE A 204 9.29 -19.17 -7.45
C ILE A 204 8.17 -19.40 -8.46
N LEU A 205 7.32 -20.40 -8.23
CA LEU A 205 6.22 -20.72 -9.14
C LEU A 205 5.23 -19.56 -9.25
N TRP A 206 4.83 -18.96 -8.13
CA TRP A 206 3.90 -17.83 -8.16
C TRP A 206 4.50 -16.60 -8.85
N PHE A 207 5.78 -16.29 -8.62
CA PHE A 207 6.45 -15.19 -9.32
C PHE A 207 6.39 -15.38 -10.85
N ILE A 208 6.71 -16.58 -11.34
CA ILE A 208 6.69 -16.90 -12.76
C ILE A 208 5.25 -16.84 -13.30
N ILE A 209 4.29 -17.49 -12.62
CA ILE A 209 2.88 -17.52 -13.04
C ILE A 209 2.31 -16.09 -13.09
N ALA A 210 2.51 -15.29 -12.04
CA ALA A 210 1.99 -13.94 -11.97
C ALA A 210 2.58 -13.05 -13.08
N THR A 211 3.91 -13.04 -13.23
CA THR A 211 4.60 -12.11 -14.14
C THR A 211 4.57 -12.53 -15.61
N LYS A 212 4.58 -13.84 -15.91
CA LYS A 212 4.63 -14.35 -17.30
C LYS A 212 3.28 -14.76 -17.86
N LEU A 213 2.31 -15.07 -17.00
CA LEU A 213 1.00 -15.55 -17.43
C LEU A 213 -0.10 -14.56 -17.04
N LEU A 214 -0.33 -14.35 -15.74
CA LEU A 214 -1.54 -13.67 -15.29
C LEU A 214 -1.55 -12.18 -15.61
N ILE A 215 -0.48 -11.44 -15.30
CA ILE A 215 -0.40 -9.99 -15.57
C ILE A 215 -0.60 -9.71 -17.07
N PRO A 216 0.17 -10.32 -18.00
CA PRO A 216 -0.04 -10.10 -19.43
C PRO A 216 -1.43 -10.44 -19.96
N LEU A 217 -2.09 -11.46 -19.40
CA LEU A 217 -3.47 -11.82 -19.76
C LEU A 217 -4.49 -10.77 -19.30
N LEU A 218 -4.22 -10.08 -18.19
CA LEU A 218 -5.17 -9.19 -17.52
C LEU A 218 -5.00 -7.70 -17.87
N THR A 219 -3.81 -7.30 -18.33
CA THR A 219 -3.51 -5.92 -18.74
C THR A 219 -3.61 -5.68 -20.25
N GLY A 220 -3.67 -6.75 -21.06
CA GLY A 220 -3.50 -6.65 -22.51
C GLY A 220 -2.03 -6.40 -22.90
N LYS A 221 -1.71 -6.59 -24.19
CA LYS A 221 -0.32 -6.59 -24.71
C LYS A 221 0.41 -5.24 -24.60
N SER A 222 -0.28 -4.12 -24.37
CA SER A 222 0.29 -2.77 -24.33
C SER A 222 0.74 -2.30 -22.95
N ALA A 223 0.05 -2.68 -21.87
CA ALA A 223 0.30 -2.13 -20.52
C ALA A 223 1.42 -2.85 -19.73
N VAL A 224 1.85 -4.05 -20.16
CA VAL A 224 2.98 -4.79 -19.54
C VAL A 224 4.31 -4.03 -19.67
N ILE A 225 4.45 -3.19 -20.69
CA ILE A 225 5.68 -2.47 -21.04
C ILE A 225 5.83 -1.18 -20.21
N GLU A 226 4.77 -0.59 -19.66
CA GLU A 226 4.88 0.71 -18.95
C GLU A 226 5.18 0.58 -17.44
N MET A 227 4.56 -0.38 -16.74
CA MET A 227 4.53 -0.35 -15.27
C MET A 227 5.68 -1.08 -14.56
N ALA A 228 6.24 -2.13 -15.17
CA ALA A 228 7.39 -2.87 -14.62
C ALA A 228 8.73 -2.49 -15.29
N ASP A 229 8.69 -1.96 -16.51
CA ASP A 229 9.89 -1.72 -17.31
C ASP A 229 10.56 -0.38 -16.95
N SER A 230 9.80 0.68 -16.67
CA SER A 230 10.41 2.00 -16.39
C SER A 230 11.38 2.02 -15.21
N ARG A 231 11.09 1.32 -14.11
CA ARG A 231 11.88 1.36 -12.86
C ARG A 231 13.22 0.64 -12.95
N TYR A 232 13.32 -0.37 -13.82
CA TYR A 232 14.51 -1.22 -13.97
C TYR A 232 15.02 -1.31 -15.41
N SER A 233 14.49 -0.49 -16.33
CA SER A 233 14.83 -0.45 -17.77
C SER A 233 16.33 -0.33 -18.03
N TYR A 234 17.07 0.34 -17.15
CA TYR A 234 18.53 0.44 -17.23
C TYR A 234 19.26 -0.93 -17.13
N LEU A 235 18.59 -1.97 -16.61
CA LEU A 235 19.06 -3.37 -16.58
C LEU A 235 18.57 -4.18 -17.79
N GLY A 236 17.77 -3.61 -18.69
CA GLY A 236 17.33 -4.22 -19.95
C GLY A 236 15.82 -4.34 -20.08
N ASP A 237 15.36 -4.57 -21.31
CA ASP A 237 13.95 -4.45 -21.73
C ASP A 237 13.14 -5.75 -21.56
N SER A 238 13.62 -6.67 -20.72
CA SER A 238 12.92 -7.92 -20.43
C SER A 238 13.36 -8.52 -19.11
N LEU A 239 12.45 -9.26 -18.45
CA LEU A 239 12.78 -9.92 -17.18
C LEU A 239 14.04 -10.80 -17.22
N PRO A 240 14.28 -11.65 -18.24
CA PRO A 240 15.55 -12.38 -18.34
C PRO A 240 16.75 -11.45 -18.45
N ALA A 241 16.69 -10.40 -19.28
CA ALA A 241 17.77 -9.44 -19.43
C ALA A 241 18.09 -8.73 -18.10
N ILE A 242 17.06 -8.30 -17.37
CA ILE A 242 17.19 -7.70 -16.04
C ILE A 242 17.91 -8.67 -15.09
N ILE A 243 17.44 -9.92 -14.99
CA ILE A 243 18.02 -10.93 -14.11
C ILE A 243 19.49 -11.20 -14.45
N PHE A 244 19.83 -11.37 -15.73
CA PHE A 244 21.22 -11.62 -16.12
C PHE A 244 22.10 -10.39 -15.87
N ASN A 245 21.62 -9.19 -16.15
CA ASN A 245 22.39 -7.96 -15.97
C ASN A 245 22.62 -7.59 -14.50
N LEU A 246 21.86 -8.15 -13.55
CA LEU A 246 22.21 -8.09 -12.12
C LEU A 246 23.60 -8.69 -11.82
N PHE A 247 24.04 -9.66 -12.63
CA PHE A 247 25.33 -10.33 -12.48
C PHE A 247 26.35 -9.90 -13.54
N LEU A 248 25.90 -9.67 -14.78
CA LEU A 248 26.77 -9.33 -15.91
C LEU A 248 27.19 -7.86 -15.92
N LYS A 249 26.48 -6.97 -15.21
CA LYS A 249 26.77 -5.52 -15.17
C LYS A 249 26.93 -5.02 -13.73
N PRO A 250 27.93 -5.51 -12.97
CA PRO A 250 28.11 -5.16 -11.57
C PRO A 250 28.30 -3.66 -11.34
N ASP A 251 29.00 -2.95 -12.24
CA ASP A 251 29.23 -1.51 -12.10
C ASP A 251 27.92 -0.71 -12.11
N LEU A 252 26.96 -1.09 -12.98
CA LEU A 252 25.64 -0.46 -13.02
C LEU A 252 24.84 -0.73 -11.75
N VAL A 253 24.88 -1.98 -11.26
CA VAL A 253 24.18 -2.41 -10.05
C VAL A 253 24.74 -1.69 -8.83
N LEU A 254 26.06 -1.67 -8.66
CA LEU A 254 26.74 -0.99 -7.55
C LEU A 254 26.51 0.52 -7.61
N GLY A 255 26.54 1.13 -8.81
CA GLY A 255 26.23 2.54 -8.99
C GLY A 255 24.80 2.90 -8.57
N LYS A 256 23.82 2.01 -8.75
CA LYS A 256 22.45 2.22 -8.28
C LYS A 256 22.29 1.94 -6.78
N ILE A 257 23.05 0.99 -6.21
CA ILE A 257 23.03 0.67 -4.78
C ILE A 257 23.69 1.78 -3.95
N PHE A 258 24.89 2.22 -4.32
CA PHE A 258 25.70 3.17 -3.55
C PHE A 258 25.40 4.62 -3.95
N THR A 259 24.22 5.08 -3.58
CA THR A 259 23.78 6.48 -3.78
C THR A 259 23.45 7.14 -2.45
N GLY A 260 23.51 8.48 -2.41
CA GLY A 260 23.12 9.25 -1.22
C GLY A 260 21.67 8.96 -0.79
N ASN A 261 20.74 8.87 -1.74
CA ASN A 261 19.34 8.56 -1.48
C ASN A 261 19.15 7.16 -0.86
N ASN A 262 19.91 6.16 -1.33
CA ASN A 262 19.85 4.83 -0.75
C ASN A 262 20.47 4.80 0.66
N LEU A 263 21.55 5.54 0.90
CA LEU A 263 22.12 5.67 2.24
C LEU A 263 21.13 6.32 3.21
N GLU A 264 20.49 7.42 2.80
CA GLU A 264 19.43 8.07 3.59
C GLU A 264 18.29 7.09 3.89
N TYR A 265 17.77 6.42 2.86
CA TYR A 265 16.72 5.41 3.01
C TYR A 265 17.10 4.32 4.01
N LEU A 266 18.31 3.76 3.92
CA LEU A 266 18.79 2.75 4.86
C LEU A 266 18.90 3.31 6.28
N ILE A 267 19.44 4.52 6.46
CA ILE A 267 19.50 5.16 7.78
C ILE A 267 18.09 5.29 8.37
N LEU A 268 17.14 5.82 7.59
CA LEU A 268 15.75 5.99 8.02
C LEU A 268 15.10 4.64 8.39
N LEU A 269 15.36 3.59 7.61
CA LEU A 269 14.81 2.25 7.84
C LEU A 269 15.37 1.60 9.11
N PHE A 270 16.66 1.73 9.38
CA PHE A 270 17.33 1.03 10.47
C PHE A 270 17.36 1.82 11.80
N ILE A 271 17.39 3.16 11.77
CA ILE A 271 17.54 3.99 12.97
C ILE A 271 16.47 3.75 14.07
N PRO A 272 15.18 3.48 13.77
CA PRO A 272 14.18 3.26 14.83
C PRO A 272 14.42 1.97 15.64
N LEU A 273 15.20 1.03 15.09
CA LEU A 273 15.49 -0.27 15.70
C LEU A 273 16.98 -0.49 15.99
N LEU A 274 17.84 0.51 15.72
CA LEU A 274 19.29 0.40 15.89
C LEU A 274 19.71 -0.03 17.30
N TRP A 275 18.91 0.35 18.31
CA TRP A 275 19.08 -0.04 19.73
C TRP A 275 19.08 -1.55 19.99
N GLY A 276 18.41 -2.31 19.12
CA GLY A 276 18.14 -3.74 19.28
C GLY A 276 18.70 -4.63 18.19
N LEU A 277 19.41 -4.06 17.20
CA LEU A 277 20.01 -4.82 16.11
C LEU A 277 21.45 -5.23 16.45
N SER A 278 21.81 -6.46 16.05
CA SER A 278 23.16 -7.00 16.19
C SER A 278 23.52 -7.81 14.95
N TRP A 279 24.73 -7.61 14.42
CA TRP A 279 25.24 -8.38 13.29
C TRP A 279 25.24 -9.90 13.54
N ARG A 280 25.45 -10.34 14.79
CA ARG A 280 25.48 -11.76 15.14
C ARG A 280 24.11 -12.44 15.03
N TYR A 281 23.02 -11.67 15.17
CA TYR A 281 21.65 -12.17 15.23
C TYR A 281 20.77 -11.61 14.11
N SER A 282 21.40 -11.16 13.01
CA SER A 282 20.75 -10.54 11.85
C SER A 282 20.26 -11.54 10.80
N ALA A 283 20.41 -12.85 11.02
CA ALA A 283 20.00 -13.89 10.07
C ALA A 283 18.57 -13.72 9.51
N PRO A 284 17.55 -13.26 10.27
CA PRO A 284 16.22 -13.00 9.70
C PRO A 284 16.20 -11.98 8.55
N ILE A 285 17.15 -11.04 8.51
CA ILE A 285 17.27 -10.02 7.45
C ILE A 285 17.47 -10.66 6.07
N ILE A 286 17.97 -11.90 5.99
CA ILE A 286 18.10 -12.64 4.72
C ILE A 286 16.76 -12.73 3.98
N ALA A 287 15.67 -12.90 4.73
CA ALA A 287 14.34 -12.96 4.13
C ALA A 287 13.83 -11.59 3.64
N ALA A 288 14.42 -10.49 4.12
CA ALA A 288 14.13 -9.12 3.63
C ALA A 288 14.97 -8.73 2.40
N ILE A 289 16.05 -9.46 2.09
CA ILE A 289 16.98 -9.11 0.99
C ILE A 289 16.24 -8.86 -0.33
N PRO A 290 15.30 -9.71 -0.78
CA PRO A 290 14.64 -9.47 -2.06
C PRO A 290 13.87 -8.15 -2.11
N ALA A 291 13.09 -7.83 -1.07
CA ALA A 291 12.36 -6.58 -0.98
C ALA A 291 13.30 -5.36 -0.86
N LEU A 292 14.36 -5.48 -0.08
CA LEU A 292 15.36 -4.43 0.06
C LEU A 292 16.10 -4.18 -1.26
N ALA A 293 16.49 -5.23 -1.98
CA ALA A 293 17.18 -5.13 -3.26
C ALA A 293 16.30 -4.44 -4.31
N LEU A 294 15.02 -4.80 -4.40
CA LEU A 294 14.06 -4.11 -5.27
C LEU A 294 14.00 -2.62 -4.97
N ASN A 295 13.88 -2.24 -3.70
CA ASN A 295 13.80 -0.83 -3.31
C ASN A 295 15.08 -0.06 -3.64
N LEU A 296 16.27 -0.65 -3.39
CA LEU A 296 17.56 0.00 -3.64
C LEU A 296 17.86 0.16 -5.15
N LEU A 297 17.48 -0.83 -5.95
CA LEU A 297 17.74 -0.85 -7.40
C LEU A 297 16.71 -0.03 -8.18
N ALA A 298 15.51 0.20 -7.64
CA ALA A 298 14.46 0.91 -8.36
C ALA A 298 14.86 2.36 -8.72
N ASP A 299 14.61 2.75 -9.96
CA ASP A 299 14.65 4.14 -10.39
C ASP A 299 13.34 4.86 -10.07
N HIS A 300 12.97 4.84 -8.79
CA HIS A 300 11.68 5.32 -8.33
C HIS A 300 11.78 5.82 -6.88
N ALA A 301 11.79 7.13 -6.69
CA ALA A 301 11.97 7.74 -5.37
C ALA A 301 10.96 7.27 -4.31
N PRO A 302 9.67 7.04 -4.62
CA PRO A 302 8.74 6.52 -3.64
C PRO A 302 9.08 5.12 -3.08
N GLN A 303 9.93 4.33 -3.74
CA GLN A 303 10.42 3.05 -3.20
C GLN A 303 11.54 3.18 -2.16
N LYS A 304 12.10 4.39 -2.02
CA LYS A 304 13.28 4.70 -1.20
C LYS A 304 12.94 5.63 -0.05
N ASN A 305 11.70 5.61 0.42
CA ASN A 305 11.27 6.37 1.60
C ASN A 305 10.36 5.54 2.50
N LEU A 306 10.06 6.07 3.68
CA LEU A 306 9.16 5.44 4.66
C LEU A 306 7.75 6.04 4.65
N THR A 307 7.37 6.74 3.58
CA THR A 307 6.02 7.32 3.43
C THR A 307 5.08 6.45 2.60
N THR A 308 5.62 5.39 1.99
CA THR A 308 4.89 4.45 1.13
C THR A 308 5.06 3.01 1.62
N GLN A 309 4.26 2.11 1.08
CA GLN A 309 4.12 0.71 1.44
C GLN A 309 5.34 -0.17 1.12
N TYR A 310 6.27 0.27 0.27
CA TYR A 310 7.32 -0.61 -0.28
C TYR A 310 8.29 -1.18 0.76
N SER A 311 8.38 -0.57 1.94
CA SER A 311 9.23 -1.06 3.05
C SER A 311 8.50 -2.05 3.97
N LEU A 312 7.19 -2.23 3.85
CA LEU A 312 6.41 -3.14 4.71
C LEU A 312 6.92 -4.58 4.70
N PRO A 313 7.32 -5.18 3.55
CA PRO A 313 7.80 -6.56 3.54
C PRO A 313 9.15 -6.73 4.26
N ILE A 314 9.89 -5.65 4.50
CA ILE A 314 11.19 -5.68 5.20
C ILE A 314 11.00 -5.68 6.72
N LEU A 315 9.99 -4.93 7.19
CA LEU A 315 9.79 -4.64 8.61
C LEU A 315 9.67 -5.87 9.52
N PRO A 316 8.94 -6.95 9.16
CA PRO A 316 8.85 -8.15 10.00
C PRO A 316 10.21 -8.76 10.35
N PHE A 317 11.13 -8.74 9.40
CA PHE A 317 12.45 -9.36 9.56
C PHE A 317 13.40 -8.51 10.40
N LEU A 318 13.25 -7.19 10.37
CA LEU A 318 13.96 -6.29 11.30
C LEU A 318 13.54 -6.60 12.74
N PHE A 319 12.23 -6.74 12.98
CA PHE A 319 11.73 -7.10 14.31
C PHE A 319 12.15 -8.49 14.76
N LEU A 320 12.21 -9.47 13.85
CA LEU A 320 12.73 -10.80 14.16
C LEU A 320 14.21 -10.78 14.53
N ALA A 321 15.02 -9.96 13.87
CA ALA A 321 16.43 -9.76 14.22
C ALA A 321 16.57 -9.10 15.61
N VAL A 322 15.71 -8.13 15.93
CA VAL A 322 15.65 -7.51 17.28
C VAL A 322 15.25 -8.54 18.34
N ILE A 323 14.23 -9.38 18.08
CA ILE A 323 13.83 -10.47 18.98
C ILE A 323 15.00 -11.42 19.24
N ALA A 324 15.69 -11.85 18.17
CA ALA A 324 16.84 -12.76 18.29
C ALA A 324 17.98 -12.14 19.11
N THR A 325 18.23 -10.84 18.94
CA THR A 325 19.23 -10.09 19.71
C THR A 325 18.86 -9.98 21.19
N LEU A 326 17.60 -9.70 21.49
CA LEU A 326 17.08 -9.61 22.87
C LEU A 326 17.09 -10.97 23.58
N ALA A 327 16.75 -12.06 22.89
CA ALA A 327 16.80 -13.42 23.44
C ALA A 327 18.22 -13.78 23.90
N HIS A 328 19.26 -13.21 23.26
CA HIS A 328 20.66 -13.39 23.61
C HIS A 328 21.24 -12.23 24.43
N ASN A 329 20.41 -11.33 24.97
CA ASN A 329 20.82 -10.17 25.78
C ASN A 329 21.93 -9.31 25.15
N SER A 330 21.97 -9.24 23.82
CA SER A 330 23.05 -8.60 23.04
C SER A 330 22.71 -7.21 22.50
N ASN A 331 21.57 -6.66 22.94
CA ASN A 331 21.14 -5.29 22.68
C ASN A 331 21.89 -4.30 23.60
N TRP A 332 22.19 -3.11 23.10
CA TRP A 332 22.87 -2.08 23.89
C TRP A 332 21.90 -1.30 24.79
N LEU A 333 20.64 -1.15 24.38
CA LEU A 333 19.60 -0.54 25.20
C LEU A 333 18.72 -1.59 25.89
N LYS A 334 18.92 -1.83 27.18
CA LYS A 334 18.31 -2.97 27.91
C LYS A 334 16.99 -2.67 28.60
N GLN A 335 16.79 -1.43 29.07
CA GLN A 335 15.64 -1.10 29.90
C GLN A 335 14.44 -0.71 29.03
N PRO A 336 13.25 -1.31 29.26
CA PRO A 336 12.04 -1.01 28.48
C PRO A 336 11.70 0.48 28.37
N LYS A 337 11.89 1.26 29.45
CA LYS A 337 11.60 2.70 29.43
C LYS A 337 12.40 3.43 28.36
N TRP A 338 13.69 3.14 28.22
CA TRP A 338 14.55 3.79 27.23
C TRP A 338 14.25 3.33 25.81
N ILE A 339 13.91 2.04 25.64
CA ILE A 339 13.48 1.50 24.34
C ILE A 339 12.22 2.23 23.86
N ILE A 340 11.25 2.43 24.75
CA ILE A 340 10.02 3.16 24.44
C ILE A 340 10.33 4.63 24.16
N THR A 341 11.18 5.28 24.96
CA THR A 341 11.61 6.67 24.70
C THR A 341 12.28 6.80 23.33
N TRP A 342 13.14 5.86 22.94
CA TRP A 342 13.75 5.84 21.60
C TRP A 342 12.71 5.72 20.51
N ALA A 343 11.75 4.79 20.65
CA ALA A 343 10.67 4.62 19.69
C ALA A 343 9.79 5.88 19.56
N ILE A 344 9.49 6.54 20.68
CA ILE A 344 8.75 7.81 20.69
C ILE A 344 9.54 8.91 19.97
N ILE A 345 10.84 9.05 20.24
CA ILE A 345 11.70 10.04 19.55
C ILE A 345 11.74 9.74 18.05
N ALA A 346 11.97 8.49 17.67
CA ALA A 346 11.99 8.08 16.27
C ALA A 346 10.64 8.33 15.57
N PHE A 347 9.52 8.05 16.26
CA PHE A 347 8.18 8.38 15.79
C PHE A 347 8.03 9.87 15.54
N PHE A 348 8.31 10.71 16.54
CA PHE A 348 8.15 12.16 16.38
C PHE A 348 9.10 12.78 15.36
N ALA A 349 10.27 12.18 15.13
CA ALA A 349 11.21 12.64 14.12
C ALA A 349 10.81 12.26 12.69
N LEU A 350 10.25 11.05 12.48
CA LEU A 350 10.13 10.45 11.15
C LEU A 350 8.69 10.20 10.69
N ALA A 351 7.73 10.11 11.61
CA ALA A 351 6.32 9.99 11.26
C ALA A 351 5.81 11.33 10.72
N LYS A 352 4.99 11.29 9.67
CA LYS A 352 4.49 12.47 8.94
C LYS A 352 3.19 13.02 9.53
N TYR A 353 3.04 13.00 10.85
CA TYR A 353 1.89 13.62 11.53
C TYR A 353 1.80 15.13 11.24
N GLY A 354 2.93 15.76 10.92
CA GLY A 354 3.05 17.14 10.43
C GLY A 354 2.12 17.48 9.25
N TYR A 355 1.74 16.48 8.44
CA TYR A 355 0.89 16.70 7.28
C TYR A 355 -0.52 17.16 7.64
N PHE A 356 -1.02 16.83 8.84
CA PHE A 356 -2.34 17.28 9.31
C PHE A 356 -2.46 18.80 9.51
N TRP A 357 -1.35 19.48 9.79
CA TRP A 357 -1.31 20.94 9.98
C TRP A 357 -0.63 21.68 8.82
N SER A 358 -0.28 20.94 7.76
CA SER A 358 0.31 21.49 6.54
C SER A 358 -0.47 20.96 5.33
N LEU A 359 0.04 19.91 4.68
CA LEU A 359 -0.47 19.39 3.41
C LEU A 359 -1.98 19.11 3.40
N TYR A 360 -2.52 18.54 4.48
CA TYR A 360 -3.91 18.09 4.48
C TYR A 360 -4.93 19.20 4.66
N LEU A 361 -4.49 20.41 5.06
CA LEU A 361 -5.37 21.58 5.16
C LEU A 361 -5.37 22.41 3.87
N ASN A 362 -4.55 22.04 2.87
CA ASN A 362 -4.39 22.83 1.65
C ASN A 362 -5.68 22.94 0.82
N SER A 363 -6.58 21.96 0.90
CA SER A 363 -7.87 21.92 0.18
C SER A 363 -9.06 22.42 1.01
N LEU A 364 -8.82 23.06 2.16
CA LEU A 364 -9.92 23.58 2.99
C LEU A 364 -10.69 24.72 2.32
N ASP A 365 -10.05 25.48 1.44
CA ASP A 365 -10.66 26.60 0.73
C ASP A 365 -11.73 26.15 -0.28
N THR A 366 -11.62 24.94 -0.85
CA THR A 366 -12.64 24.35 -1.73
C THR A 366 -13.53 23.32 -1.04
N TRP A 367 -13.23 22.95 0.21
CA TRP A 367 -13.87 21.82 0.91
C TRP A 367 -15.41 21.91 0.93
N SER A 368 -15.96 23.07 1.30
CA SER A 368 -17.42 23.24 1.39
C SER A 368 -18.09 23.17 0.00
N ALA A 369 -17.46 23.74 -1.02
CA ALA A 369 -17.98 23.72 -2.39
C ALA A 369 -17.96 22.30 -2.97
N THR A 370 -16.86 21.56 -2.74
CA THR A 370 -16.72 20.16 -3.17
C THR A 370 -17.75 19.26 -2.47
N GLN A 371 -17.95 19.39 -1.15
CA GLN A 371 -18.99 18.65 -0.45
C GLN A 371 -20.39 18.94 -0.99
N LYS A 372 -20.71 20.22 -1.22
CA LYS A 372 -21.98 20.63 -1.82
C LYS A 372 -22.17 20.00 -3.20
N ALA A 373 -21.15 20.01 -4.07
CA ALA A 373 -21.20 19.38 -5.38
C ALA A 373 -21.44 17.86 -5.29
N LEU A 374 -20.75 17.16 -4.38
CA LEU A 374 -20.95 15.72 -4.17
C LEU A 374 -22.39 15.36 -3.78
N THR A 375 -23.06 16.17 -2.96
CA THR A 375 -24.47 15.92 -2.58
C THR A 375 -25.44 15.98 -3.76
N GLN A 376 -25.07 16.62 -4.87
CA GLN A 376 -25.89 16.70 -6.08
C GLN A 376 -25.73 15.46 -6.98
N ILE A 377 -24.68 14.65 -6.79
CA ILE A 377 -24.44 13.42 -7.55
C ILE A 377 -25.08 12.25 -6.79
N THR A 378 -26.39 12.08 -6.96
CA THR A 378 -27.17 11.07 -6.21
C THR A 378 -27.21 9.69 -6.86
N THR A 379 -26.66 9.55 -8.07
CA THR A 379 -26.69 8.33 -8.88
C THR A 379 -25.29 7.77 -9.11
N SER A 380 -25.21 6.48 -9.42
CA SER A 380 -23.98 5.78 -9.86
C SER A 380 -23.72 5.94 -11.37
N GLU A 381 -24.27 6.97 -12.00
CA GLU A 381 -24.05 7.32 -13.41
C GLU A 381 -22.59 7.76 -13.67
N SER A 382 -22.20 7.93 -14.92
CA SER A 382 -20.80 8.15 -15.27
C SER A 382 -20.26 9.52 -14.86
N VAL A 383 -18.97 9.59 -14.48
CA VAL A 383 -18.34 10.83 -13.96
C VAL A 383 -16.94 11.07 -14.54
N LEU A 384 -16.65 12.31 -14.92
CA LEU A 384 -15.28 12.83 -15.06
C LEU A 384 -14.96 13.72 -13.86
N THR A 385 -13.83 13.48 -13.18
CA THR A 385 -13.47 14.28 -11.98
C THR A 385 -11.97 14.38 -11.74
N THR A 386 -11.53 15.25 -10.84
CA THR A 386 -10.13 15.31 -10.41
C THR A 386 -9.72 14.10 -9.56
N SER A 387 -8.42 13.80 -9.51
CA SER A 387 -7.89 12.60 -8.85
C SER A 387 -8.13 12.57 -7.33
N ARG A 388 -8.30 13.72 -6.68
CA ARG A 388 -8.56 13.82 -5.23
C ARG A 388 -10.03 13.64 -4.86
N ILE A 389 -10.93 13.99 -5.78
CA ILE A 389 -12.38 13.83 -5.59
C ILE A 389 -12.81 12.40 -5.95
N ALA A 390 -12.15 11.76 -6.92
CA ALA A 390 -12.54 10.44 -7.42
C ALA A 390 -12.82 9.37 -6.34
N PRO A 391 -12.00 9.21 -5.27
CA PRO A 391 -12.28 8.20 -4.23
C PRO A 391 -13.60 8.39 -3.47
N HIS A 392 -14.26 9.53 -3.61
CA HIS A 392 -15.59 9.80 -3.05
C HIS A 392 -16.73 9.40 -4.00
N LEU A 393 -16.39 9.01 -5.23
CA LEU A 393 -17.32 8.72 -6.31
C LEU A 393 -17.03 7.35 -6.95
N THR A 394 -16.12 6.53 -6.45
CA THR A 394 -15.68 5.28 -7.10
C THR A 394 -16.68 4.13 -7.10
N HIS A 395 -17.81 4.25 -6.40
CA HIS A 395 -18.89 3.26 -6.44
C HIS A 395 -19.77 3.38 -7.70
N ARG A 396 -19.11 3.27 -8.86
CA ARG A 396 -19.71 3.29 -10.20
C ARG A 396 -18.85 2.52 -11.21
N GLU A 397 -19.46 2.13 -12.32
CA GLU A 397 -18.74 1.45 -13.42
C GLU A 397 -17.80 2.38 -14.15
N MET A 398 -18.25 3.61 -14.42
CA MET A 398 -17.51 4.54 -15.24
C MET A 398 -17.18 5.82 -14.47
N ILE A 399 -15.91 5.95 -14.12
CA ILE A 399 -15.30 7.17 -13.59
C ILE A 399 -13.96 7.41 -14.30
N ARG A 400 -13.77 8.59 -14.88
CA ARG A 400 -12.51 9.01 -15.50
C ARG A 400 -11.90 10.19 -14.75
N LEU A 401 -10.61 10.39 -14.96
CA LEU A 401 -9.86 11.45 -14.31
C LEU A 401 -9.58 12.59 -15.29
N ALA A 402 -9.74 13.83 -14.82
CA ALA A 402 -9.32 15.03 -15.54
C ALA A 402 -7.80 15.22 -15.38
N ILE A 403 -7.02 14.41 -16.10
CA ILE A 403 -5.55 14.36 -16.08
C ILE A 403 -4.97 14.56 -17.48
N GLU A 404 -3.65 14.71 -17.61
CA GLU A 404 -2.98 14.79 -18.91
C GLU A 404 -3.43 13.67 -19.85
N GLY A 405 -3.76 14.02 -21.10
CA GLY A 405 -4.34 13.14 -22.11
C GLY A 405 -5.88 13.15 -22.13
N SER A 406 -6.53 13.53 -21.03
CA SER A 406 -8.00 13.58 -20.94
C SER A 406 -8.65 14.65 -21.82
N GLN A 407 -7.88 15.60 -22.36
CA GLN A 407 -8.38 16.64 -23.28
C GLN A 407 -9.01 16.04 -24.55
N SER A 408 -8.61 14.83 -24.91
CA SER A 408 -9.12 14.10 -26.08
C SER A 408 -10.39 13.29 -25.79
N LEU A 409 -10.83 13.20 -24.53
CA LEU A 409 -12.05 12.49 -24.17
C LEU A 409 -13.27 13.22 -24.74
N ASP A 410 -14.20 12.45 -25.32
CA ASP A 410 -15.54 12.94 -25.60
C ASP A 410 -16.25 13.19 -24.26
N LEU A 411 -16.57 14.45 -23.96
CA LEU A 411 -17.23 14.81 -22.71
C LEU A 411 -18.68 14.31 -22.65
N ASN A 412 -19.32 14.06 -23.79
CA ASN A 412 -20.73 13.63 -23.84
C ASN A 412 -20.96 12.20 -23.33
N GLN A 413 -19.90 11.42 -23.07
CA GLN A 413 -20.00 10.10 -22.43
C GLN A 413 -20.26 10.19 -20.91
N PHE A 414 -20.13 11.38 -20.31
CA PHE A 414 -20.24 11.59 -18.87
C PHE A 414 -21.60 12.21 -18.50
N ASN A 415 -22.28 11.62 -17.51
CA ASN A 415 -23.48 12.24 -16.94
C ASN A 415 -23.15 13.44 -16.04
N TYR A 416 -22.03 13.36 -15.31
CA TYR A 416 -21.55 14.45 -14.45
C TYR A 416 -20.07 14.75 -14.72
N ILE A 417 -19.71 16.02 -14.62
CA ILE A 417 -18.33 16.47 -14.69
C ILE A 417 -18.07 17.39 -13.49
N LEU A 418 -17.22 16.94 -12.56
CA LEU A 418 -16.91 17.63 -11.31
C LEU A 418 -15.43 18.01 -11.27
N LEU A 419 -15.14 19.30 -11.38
CA LEU A 419 -13.77 19.80 -11.49
C LEU A 419 -13.45 20.74 -10.33
N ASP A 420 -12.27 20.59 -9.74
CA ASP A 420 -11.70 21.53 -8.79
C ASP A 420 -10.47 22.16 -9.46
N ARG A 421 -10.59 23.44 -9.82
CA ARG A 421 -9.54 24.18 -10.53
C ARG A 421 -8.36 24.54 -9.62
N ARG A 422 -8.60 24.78 -8.32
CA ARG A 422 -7.56 25.16 -7.35
C ARG A 422 -6.71 23.97 -6.93
N HIS A 423 -7.33 22.80 -6.84
CA HIS A 423 -6.70 21.54 -6.44
C HIS A 423 -6.89 20.45 -7.50
N PRO A 424 -6.31 20.61 -8.71
CA PRO A 424 -6.54 19.70 -9.84
C PRO A 424 -6.03 18.27 -9.59
N GLY A 425 -5.05 18.11 -8.68
CA GLY A 425 -4.59 16.79 -8.22
C GLY A 425 -3.42 16.24 -9.02
N TRP A 426 -3.31 14.91 -9.08
CA TRP A 426 -2.21 14.21 -9.73
C TRP A 426 -2.32 14.30 -11.25
N SER A 427 -1.19 14.52 -11.94
CA SER A 427 -1.09 14.65 -13.41
C SER A 427 -2.15 15.58 -14.01
N SER A 428 -2.42 16.70 -13.34
CA SER A 428 -3.44 17.67 -13.75
C SER A 428 -2.99 19.09 -13.38
N SER A 429 -3.55 20.09 -14.04
CA SER A 429 -3.19 21.49 -13.83
C SER A 429 -4.41 22.41 -13.97
N PRO A 430 -4.38 23.65 -13.43
CA PRO A 430 -5.46 24.60 -13.63
C PRO A 430 -5.75 24.86 -15.11
N GLU A 431 -4.73 24.88 -15.96
CA GLU A 431 -4.85 25.07 -17.41
C GLU A 431 -5.58 23.90 -18.08
N LEU A 432 -5.32 22.67 -17.62
CA LEU A 432 -6.04 21.49 -18.10
C LEU A 432 -7.51 21.53 -17.69
N ILE A 433 -7.79 21.97 -16.46
CA ILE A 433 -9.17 22.17 -16.00
C ILE A 433 -9.85 23.27 -16.82
N ASP A 434 -9.14 24.37 -17.12
CA ASP A 434 -9.66 25.47 -17.95
C ASP A 434 -9.98 25.01 -19.39
N ASP A 435 -9.19 24.11 -19.99
CA ASP A 435 -9.52 23.50 -21.29
C ASP A 435 -10.84 22.72 -21.26
N HIS A 436 -11.06 21.91 -20.22
CA HIS A 436 -12.33 21.20 -20.02
C HIS A 436 -13.49 22.16 -19.79
N LEU A 437 -13.31 23.20 -18.96
CA LEU A 437 -14.33 24.22 -18.72
C LEU A 437 -14.70 24.98 -19.99
N ASN A 438 -13.73 25.32 -20.83
CA ASN A 438 -13.97 25.99 -22.11
C ASN A 438 -14.81 25.12 -23.05
N LYS A 439 -14.51 23.82 -23.13
CA LYS A 439 -15.31 22.85 -23.91
C LYS A 439 -16.73 22.72 -23.35
N LEU A 440 -16.88 22.68 -22.03
CA LEU A 440 -18.19 22.56 -21.39
C LEU A 440 -19.06 23.79 -21.58
N ASN A 441 -18.48 24.98 -21.51
CA ASN A 441 -19.21 26.24 -21.72
C ASN A 441 -19.71 26.41 -23.16
N GLN A 442 -19.11 25.70 -24.12
CA GLN A 442 -19.53 25.67 -25.51
C GLN A 442 -20.44 24.47 -25.84
N ASN A 443 -20.67 23.56 -24.89
CA ASN A 443 -21.44 22.35 -25.10
C ASN A 443 -22.86 22.49 -24.54
N GLU A 444 -23.83 22.65 -25.45
CA GLU A 444 -25.26 22.79 -25.10
C GLU A 444 -25.84 21.56 -24.39
N ASN A 445 -25.17 20.40 -24.44
CA ASN A 445 -25.63 19.19 -23.75
C ASN A 445 -25.41 19.24 -22.24
N PHE A 446 -24.68 20.21 -21.69
CA PHE A 446 -24.36 20.30 -20.27
C PHE A 446 -24.96 21.55 -19.62
N GLN A 447 -25.44 21.37 -18.39
CA GLN A 447 -25.89 22.44 -17.52
C GLN A 447 -24.96 22.56 -16.31
N LEU A 448 -24.50 23.78 -16.03
CA LEU A 448 -23.75 24.10 -14.81
C LEU A 448 -24.70 24.17 -13.60
N ILE A 449 -24.45 23.33 -12.59
CA ILE A 449 -25.27 23.22 -11.36
C ILE A 449 -24.57 23.87 -10.17
N VAL A 450 -23.25 23.68 -10.03
CA VAL A 450 -22.45 24.28 -8.96
C VAL A 450 -21.30 25.05 -9.59
N ASN A 451 -21.14 26.29 -9.17
CA ASN A 451 -19.96 27.12 -9.42
C ASN A 451 -19.71 27.91 -8.14
N GLN A 452 -18.77 27.43 -7.32
CA GLN A 452 -18.43 28.05 -6.05
C GLN A 452 -16.98 27.72 -5.72
N ASP A 453 -16.20 28.71 -5.27
CA ASP A 453 -14.80 28.53 -4.87
C ASP A 453 -13.93 27.86 -5.95
N ASP A 454 -14.24 28.12 -7.23
CA ASP A 454 -13.62 27.49 -8.41
C ASP A 454 -13.77 25.95 -8.46
N VAL A 455 -14.81 25.44 -7.81
CA VAL A 455 -15.34 24.09 -7.98
C VAL A 455 -16.57 24.14 -8.87
N PHE A 456 -16.54 23.32 -9.92
CA PHE A 456 -17.54 23.32 -10.98
C PHE A 456 -18.20 21.94 -11.08
N LEU A 457 -19.52 21.89 -11.04
CA LEU A 457 -20.30 20.69 -11.33
C LEU A 457 -21.21 20.92 -12.53
N TYR A 458 -21.00 20.15 -13.59
CA TYR A 458 -21.87 20.09 -14.74
C TYR A 458 -22.66 18.78 -14.74
N ARG A 459 -23.89 18.82 -15.26
CA ARG A 459 -24.75 17.66 -15.50
C ARG A 459 -25.21 17.64 -16.95
N ALA A 460 -25.18 16.46 -17.56
CA ALA A 460 -25.73 16.26 -18.90
C ALA A 460 -27.25 16.43 -18.90
N LEU A 461 -27.79 17.14 -19.89
CA LEU A 461 -29.22 17.35 -20.10
C LEU A 461 -29.92 16.10 -20.66
N THR A 462 -29.16 15.25 -21.34
CA THR A 462 -29.60 13.96 -21.87
C THR A 462 -28.70 12.86 -21.32
N THR A 463 -29.29 11.68 -21.08
CA THR A 463 -28.49 10.52 -20.66
C THR A 463 -27.57 10.12 -21.83
N PRO A 464 -26.25 10.00 -21.62
CA PRO A 464 -25.34 9.49 -22.63
C PRO A 464 -25.83 8.14 -23.15
N GLN A 465 -25.83 7.93 -24.47
CA GLN A 465 -26.08 6.60 -25.01
C GLN A 465 -24.94 5.68 -24.57
N GLU A 466 -25.28 4.55 -23.95
CA GLU A 466 -24.30 3.52 -23.63
C GLU A 466 -23.62 3.07 -24.94
N THR A 467 -22.37 3.47 -25.15
CA THR A 467 -21.51 2.84 -26.14
C THR A 467 -21.29 1.41 -25.68
N LYS A 468 -21.99 0.48 -26.35
CA LYS A 468 -21.90 -0.98 -26.12
C LYS A 468 -20.51 -1.54 -26.35
#